data_AF-A0A1I8ADN6-F1
#
_entry.id   AF-A0A1I8ADN6-F1
#
_cell.length_a   1.000
_cell.length_b   1.000
_cell.length_c   1.000
_cell.angle_alpha   90.00
_cell.angle_beta   90.00
_cell.angle_gamma   90.00
#
_symmetry.space_group_name_H-M   'P 1'
#
loop_
_entity.id
_entity.type
_entity.pdbx_description
1 polymer ?
#
loop_
_entity_poly.entity_id
_entity_poly.type
_entity_poly.pdbx_seq_one_letter_code
_entity_poly.pdbx_strand_id
1 'polypeptide(L)'
;MTHELLEPQLADLKKYAVFSKAKLTDESSAWARFGLQHGDKALQALGIEPPTQDGAISRHAPLFAIAVSPGRTELWVPAEQAAAVREQLAEHLDEGPLDAWLLGQIRAGIGQVMAQTRELFIPQMINLQAVGGVSFKKGCYTGQEIVARMQYLGKLKRRLYRLALAEGTAPAPGTEVFS
;
A
#
# COMPACT_ATOMS: atom_id res chain seq x y z
N MET A 1 1.90 -7.19 7.28
CA MET A 1 0.90 -6.10 7.13
C MET A 1 0.67 -5.49 8.50
N THR A 2 0.22 -4.23 8.59
CA THR A 2 -0.06 -3.55 9.87
C THR A 2 -1.43 -3.98 10.41
N HIS A 3 -1.55 -5.23 10.85
CA HIS A 3 -2.84 -5.79 11.33
C HIS A 3 -3.43 -5.01 12.51
N GLU A 4 -2.60 -4.33 13.28
CA GLU A 4 -3.00 -3.45 14.39
C GLU A 4 -3.95 -2.32 13.97
N LEU A 5 -3.95 -1.94 12.68
CA LEU A 5 -4.85 -0.91 12.15
C LEU A 5 -6.22 -1.47 11.73
N LEU A 6 -6.38 -2.78 11.59
CA LEU A 6 -7.58 -3.39 10.99
C LEU A 6 -8.82 -3.12 11.84
N GLU A 7 -8.79 -3.48 13.12
CA GLU A 7 -9.92 -3.32 14.03
C GLU A 7 -10.37 -1.86 14.15
N PRO A 8 -9.49 -0.87 14.46
CA PRO A 8 -9.92 0.52 14.57
C PRO A 8 -10.41 1.08 13.22
N GLN A 9 -9.77 0.74 12.10
CA GLN A 9 -10.20 1.19 10.78
C GLN A 9 -11.56 0.61 10.39
N LEU A 10 -11.81 -0.67 10.69
CA LEU A 10 -13.08 -1.33 10.43
C LEU A 10 -14.20 -0.74 11.29
N ALA A 11 -13.92 -0.45 12.57
CA ALA A 11 -14.86 0.22 13.46
C ALA A 11 -15.26 1.60 12.93
N ASP A 12 -14.31 2.39 12.43
CA ASP A 12 -14.59 3.70 11.84
C ASP A 12 -15.42 3.61 10.56
N LEU A 13 -15.05 2.73 9.63
CA LEU A 13 -15.78 2.56 8.37
C LEU A 13 -17.21 2.05 8.60
N LYS A 14 -17.42 1.17 9.59
CA LYS A 14 -18.75 0.64 9.94
C LYS A 14 -19.73 1.73 10.38
N LYS A 15 -19.27 2.81 11.01
CA LYS A 15 -20.13 3.95 11.40
C LYS A 15 -20.86 4.55 10.20
N TYR A 16 -20.26 4.51 9.01
CA TYR A 16 -20.80 5.08 7.77
C TYR A 16 -21.49 4.05 6.87
N ALA A 17 -21.32 2.76 7.14
CA ALA A 17 -21.85 1.69 6.29
C ALA A 17 -23.29 1.25 6.63
N VAL A 18 -23.88 1.73 7.74
CA VAL A 18 -25.19 1.28 8.25
C VAL A 18 -26.31 1.36 7.23
N PHE A 19 -26.33 2.40 6.40
CA PHE A 19 -27.35 2.60 5.35
C PHE A 19 -26.86 2.21 3.94
N SER A 20 -25.64 1.68 3.83
CA SER A 20 -25.08 1.24 2.56
C SER A 20 -25.44 -0.22 2.30
N LYS A 21 -25.68 -0.59 1.03
CA LYS A 21 -25.77 -2.00 0.61
C LYS A 21 -24.37 -2.62 0.52
N ALA A 22 -23.64 -2.64 1.63
CA ALA A 22 -22.25 -3.10 1.70
C ALA A 22 -22.00 -3.86 3.01
N LYS A 23 -21.15 -4.89 2.95
CA LYS A 23 -20.65 -5.64 4.11
C LYS A 23 -19.15 -5.43 4.21
N LEU A 24 -18.67 -5.08 5.40
CA LEU A 24 -17.25 -4.91 5.69
C LEU A 24 -16.79 -6.06 6.59
N THR A 25 -15.86 -6.88 6.08
CA THR A 25 -15.26 -8.03 6.78
C THR A 25 -13.74 -7.96 6.72
N ASP A 26 -13.09 -8.60 7.69
CA ASP A 26 -11.67 -8.88 7.61
C ASP A 26 -11.46 -10.16 6.77
N GLU A 27 -10.79 -10.01 5.63
CA GLU A 27 -10.44 -11.10 4.71
C GLU A 27 -8.94 -11.39 4.74
N SER A 28 -8.19 -10.87 5.73
CA SER A 28 -6.73 -10.95 5.75
C SER A 28 -6.19 -12.38 5.70
N SER A 29 -6.90 -13.33 6.30
CA SER A 29 -6.53 -14.75 6.28
C SER A 29 -6.92 -15.49 4.99
N ALA A 30 -7.81 -14.91 4.18
CA ALA A 30 -8.26 -15.49 2.91
C ALA A 30 -7.26 -15.26 1.77
N TRP A 31 -6.28 -14.38 1.96
CA TRP A 31 -5.34 -13.97 0.92
C TRP A 31 -3.89 -14.07 1.37
N ALA A 32 -3.05 -14.63 0.51
CA ALA A 32 -1.61 -14.48 0.55
C ALA A 32 -1.17 -13.39 -0.43
N ARG A 33 -0.07 -12.73 -0.08
CA ARG A 33 0.46 -11.60 -0.83
C ARG A 33 1.95 -11.76 -1.08
N PHE A 34 2.35 -11.66 -2.34
CA PHE A 34 3.73 -11.78 -2.78
C PHE A 34 4.19 -10.46 -3.39
N GLY A 35 5.35 -9.97 -2.95
CA GLY A 35 6.00 -8.82 -3.57
C GLY A 35 7.01 -9.30 -4.60
N LEU A 36 6.78 -9.03 -5.87
CA LEU A 36 7.64 -9.46 -6.98
C LEU A 36 8.51 -8.30 -7.45
N GLN A 37 9.82 -8.52 -7.56
CA GLN A 37 10.75 -7.59 -8.20
C GLN A 37 11.11 -8.15 -9.57
N HIS A 38 10.91 -7.38 -10.64
CA HIS A 38 11.12 -7.78 -12.03
C HIS A 38 10.43 -9.11 -12.38
N GLY A 39 9.21 -9.30 -11.86
CA GLY A 39 8.47 -10.57 -11.86
C GLY A 39 7.67 -10.88 -13.12
N ASP A 40 7.86 -10.16 -14.23
CA ASP A 40 7.02 -10.25 -15.42
C ASP A 40 6.93 -11.69 -15.97
N LYS A 41 8.06 -12.40 -16.04
CA LYS A 41 8.08 -13.80 -16.47
C LYS A 41 7.31 -14.73 -15.53
N ALA A 42 7.43 -14.50 -14.22
CA ALA A 42 6.72 -15.30 -13.23
C ALA A 42 5.20 -15.06 -13.29
N LEU A 43 4.77 -13.83 -13.56
CA LEU A 43 3.36 -13.50 -13.80
C LEU A 43 2.83 -14.16 -15.07
N GLN A 44 3.61 -14.14 -16.16
CA GLN A 44 3.24 -14.80 -17.42
C GLN A 44 3.10 -16.31 -17.26
N ALA A 45 3.97 -16.96 -16.48
CA ALA A 45 3.86 -18.38 -16.14
C ALA A 45 2.56 -18.72 -15.37
N LEU A 46 2.08 -17.77 -14.56
CA LEU A 46 0.78 -17.84 -13.87
C LEU A 46 -0.42 -17.45 -14.76
N GLY A 47 -0.20 -17.18 -16.05
CA GLY A 47 -1.24 -16.76 -16.98
C GLY A 47 -1.71 -15.31 -16.80
N ILE A 48 -0.94 -14.48 -16.08
CA ILE A 48 -1.22 -13.08 -15.82
C ILE A 48 -0.36 -12.20 -16.75
N GLU A 49 -1.01 -11.36 -17.55
CA GLU A 49 -0.31 -10.33 -18.31
C GLU A 49 0.29 -9.28 -17.35
N PRO A 50 1.60 -8.98 -17.39
CA PRO A 50 2.21 -8.04 -16.45
C PRO A 50 1.59 -6.63 -16.56
N PRO A 51 1.10 -6.03 -15.45
CA PRO A 51 0.59 -4.67 -15.47
C PRO A 51 1.74 -3.68 -15.71
N THR A 52 1.63 -2.83 -16.74
CA THR A 52 2.74 -1.95 -17.18
C THR A 52 2.66 -0.51 -16.68
N GLN A 53 1.52 -0.09 -16.11
CA GLN A 53 1.31 1.26 -15.57
C GLN A 53 1.13 1.20 -14.06
N ASP A 54 1.70 2.15 -13.32
CA ASP A 54 1.53 2.23 -11.87
C ASP A 54 0.04 2.28 -11.49
N GLY A 55 -0.35 1.39 -10.57
CA GLY A 55 -1.74 1.21 -10.14
C GLY A 55 -2.60 0.35 -11.08
N ALA A 56 -2.08 -0.09 -12.23
CA ALA A 56 -2.80 -1.01 -13.10
C ALA A 56 -2.93 -2.40 -12.47
N ILE A 57 -4.06 -3.05 -12.76
CA ILE A 57 -4.42 -4.36 -12.23
C ILE A 57 -4.61 -5.33 -13.39
N SER A 58 -3.89 -6.44 -13.35
CA SER A 58 -4.07 -7.59 -14.24
C SER A 58 -4.69 -8.75 -13.45
N ARG A 59 -5.61 -9.50 -14.08
CA ARG A 59 -6.36 -10.56 -13.40
C ARG A 59 -6.29 -11.85 -14.21
N HIS A 60 -6.04 -12.95 -13.52
CA HIS A 60 -6.25 -14.31 -14.00
C HIS A 60 -6.93 -15.06 -12.87
N ALA A 61 -8.27 -15.06 -12.85
CA ALA A 61 -9.03 -15.44 -11.68
C ALA A 61 -8.63 -16.85 -11.17
N PRO A 62 -8.40 -17.02 -9.86
CA PRO A 62 -8.68 -16.06 -8.78
C PRO A 62 -7.53 -15.08 -8.44
N LEU A 63 -6.42 -15.11 -9.16
CA LEU A 63 -5.24 -14.29 -8.90
C LEU A 63 -5.40 -12.90 -9.51
N PHE A 64 -4.76 -11.91 -8.88
CA PHE A 64 -4.58 -10.60 -9.49
C PHE A 64 -3.26 -9.97 -9.08
N ALA A 65 -2.70 -9.19 -9.99
CA ALA A 65 -1.42 -8.52 -9.85
C ALA A 65 -1.60 -7.01 -9.98
N ILE A 66 -0.95 -6.24 -9.12
CA ILE A 66 -1.01 -4.77 -9.10
C ILE A 66 0.40 -4.22 -9.30
N ALA A 67 0.62 -3.41 -10.33
CA ALA A 67 1.85 -2.66 -10.47
C ALA A 67 1.91 -1.57 -9.38
N VAL A 68 2.92 -1.63 -8.50
CA VAL A 68 3.05 -0.69 -7.37
C VAL A 68 4.09 0.40 -7.61
N SER A 69 5.09 0.11 -8.43
CA SER A 69 6.14 1.04 -8.88
C SER A 69 6.91 0.35 -10.03
N PRO A 70 7.75 1.06 -10.80
CA PRO A 70 8.51 0.46 -11.89
C PRO A 70 9.27 -0.82 -11.48
N GLY A 71 9.00 -1.92 -12.18
CA GLY A 71 9.61 -3.22 -11.93
C GLY A 71 9.16 -3.91 -10.64
N ARG A 72 8.08 -3.46 -9.99
CA ARG A 72 7.55 -4.07 -8.76
C ARG A 72 6.06 -4.30 -8.84
N THR A 73 5.66 -5.53 -8.52
CA THR A 73 4.27 -5.97 -8.60
C THR A 73 3.86 -6.66 -7.32
N GLU A 74 2.67 -6.34 -6.82
CA GLU A 74 2.04 -7.04 -5.71
C GLU A 74 1.07 -8.08 -6.27
N LEU A 75 1.38 -9.36 -6.07
CA LEU A 75 0.53 -10.49 -6.47
C LEU A 75 -0.32 -10.93 -5.28
N TRP A 76 -1.63 -10.99 -5.49
CA TRP A 76 -2.61 -11.45 -4.53
C TRP A 76 -3.17 -12.79 -4.97
N VAL A 77 -3.15 -13.74 -4.03
CA VAL A 77 -3.47 -15.14 -4.26
C VAL A 77 -4.38 -15.61 -3.12
N PRO A 78 -5.43 -16.39 -3.39
CA PRO A 78 -6.17 -17.04 -2.32
C PRO A 78 -5.25 -17.88 -1.43
N ALA A 79 -5.44 -17.82 -0.12
CA ALA A 79 -4.53 -18.44 0.85
C ALA A 79 -4.35 -19.95 0.63
N GLU A 80 -5.39 -20.64 0.17
CA GLU A 80 -5.36 -22.06 -0.16
C GLU A 80 -4.47 -22.41 -1.37
N GLN A 81 -4.19 -21.45 -2.25
CA GLN A 81 -3.32 -21.61 -3.43
C GLN A 81 -1.89 -21.08 -3.19
N ALA A 82 -1.64 -20.46 -2.04
CA ALA A 82 -0.40 -19.76 -1.76
C ALA A 82 0.85 -20.65 -1.86
N ALA A 83 0.76 -21.90 -1.39
CA ALA A 83 1.88 -22.84 -1.46
C ALA A 83 2.23 -23.21 -2.91
N ALA A 84 1.23 -23.58 -3.71
CA ALA A 84 1.43 -23.94 -5.12
C ALA A 84 1.95 -22.75 -5.95
N VAL A 85 1.42 -21.54 -5.72
CA VAL A 85 1.92 -20.34 -6.40
C VAL A 85 3.35 -20.01 -5.97
N ARG A 86 3.70 -20.17 -4.69
CA ARG A 86 5.09 -19.97 -4.22
C ARG A 86 6.07 -20.88 -4.95
N GLU A 87 5.72 -22.15 -5.16
CA GLU A 87 6.57 -23.10 -5.90
C GLU A 87 6.78 -22.64 -7.34
N GLN A 88 5.73 -22.21 -8.03
CA GLN A 88 5.83 -21.69 -9.41
C GLN A 88 6.65 -20.39 -9.49
N LEU A 89 6.50 -19.49 -8.51
CA LEU A 89 7.31 -18.27 -8.44
C LEU A 89 8.80 -18.60 -8.29
N ALA A 90 9.14 -19.63 -7.51
CA ALA A 90 10.52 -20.04 -7.26
C ALA A 90 11.24 -20.57 -8.51
N GLU A 91 10.52 -20.95 -9.57
CA GLU A 91 11.12 -21.32 -10.86
C GLU A 91 11.70 -20.12 -11.62
N HIS A 92 11.30 -18.90 -11.26
CA HIS A 92 11.61 -17.67 -11.99
C HIS A 92 12.25 -16.58 -11.13
N LEU A 93 12.11 -16.66 -9.81
CA LEU A 93 12.52 -15.61 -8.87
C LEU A 93 13.15 -16.22 -7.62
N ASP A 94 14.22 -15.59 -7.15
CA ASP A 94 14.79 -15.90 -5.85
C ASP A 94 13.92 -15.31 -4.73
N GLU A 95 13.77 -16.06 -3.63
CA GLU A 95 13.11 -15.54 -2.43
C GLU A 95 14.01 -14.51 -1.73
N GLY A 96 13.44 -13.33 -1.46
CA GLY A 96 14.13 -12.24 -0.79
C GLY A 96 13.48 -11.84 0.53
N PRO A 97 14.21 -11.14 1.42
CA PRO A 97 13.66 -10.69 2.68
C PRO A 97 12.60 -9.60 2.46
N LEU A 98 11.61 -9.56 3.36
CA LEU A 98 10.55 -8.54 3.36
C LEU A 98 11.11 -7.11 3.36
N ASP A 99 12.24 -6.87 4.04
CA ASP A 99 12.87 -5.56 4.13
C ASP A 99 13.30 -5.01 2.77
N ALA A 100 13.66 -5.87 1.80
CA ALA A 100 13.97 -5.43 0.45
C ALA A 100 12.72 -4.83 -0.23
N TRP A 101 11.56 -5.43 -0.01
CA TRP A 101 10.27 -4.93 -0.50
C TRP A 101 9.87 -3.62 0.20
N LEU A 102 10.03 -3.56 1.52
CA LEU A 102 9.71 -2.35 2.31
C LEU A 102 10.62 -1.17 1.91
N LEU A 103 11.92 -1.41 1.72
CA LEU A 103 12.85 -0.42 1.21
C LEU A 103 12.45 0.07 -0.18
N GLY A 104 11.98 -0.81 -1.05
CA GLY A 104 11.40 -0.44 -2.34
C GLY A 104 10.24 0.56 -2.19
N GLN A 105 9.33 0.36 -1.22
CA GLN A 105 8.22 1.29 -0.98
C GLN A 105 8.70 2.66 -0.48
N ILE A 106 9.70 2.69 0.41
CA ILE A 106 10.35 3.93 0.85
C ILE A 106 10.98 4.66 -0.34
N ARG A 107 11.67 3.92 -1.22
CA ARG A 107 12.30 4.47 -2.43
C ARG A 107 11.27 5.03 -3.41
N ALA A 108 10.10 4.39 -3.53
CA ALA A 108 8.98 4.87 -4.34
C ALA A 108 8.27 6.10 -3.72
N GLY A 109 8.58 6.48 -2.48
CA GLY A 109 7.97 7.63 -1.82
C GLY A 109 6.52 7.40 -1.39
N ILE A 110 6.10 6.14 -1.27
CA ILE A 110 4.75 5.77 -0.83
C ILE A 110 4.69 5.92 0.69
N GLY A 111 3.96 6.93 1.17
CA GLY A 111 3.77 7.18 2.60
C GLY A 111 2.93 6.10 3.26
N GLN A 112 3.44 5.49 4.33
CA GLN A 112 2.73 4.48 5.11
C GLN A 112 2.27 5.03 6.45
N VAL A 113 1.07 4.62 6.88
CA VAL A 113 0.55 4.87 8.22
C VAL A 113 0.72 3.60 9.04
N MET A 114 1.26 3.74 10.25
CA MET A 114 1.46 2.66 11.20
C MET A 114 0.55 2.88 12.41
N ALA A 115 0.40 1.89 13.29
CA ALA A 115 -0.43 2.03 14.49
C ALA A 115 -0.04 3.25 15.34
N GLN A 116 1.26 3.47 15.50
CA GLN A 116 1.85 4.57 16.27
C GLN A 116 1.62 5.95 15.61
N THR A 117 1.30 5.98 14.31
CA THR A 117 1.14 7.22 13.54
C THR A 117 -0.27 7.43 13.00
N ARG A 118 -1.23 6.59 13.43
CA ARG A 118 -2.66 6.74 13.13
C ARG A 118 -3.15 8.11 13.59
N GLU A 119 -3.98 8.75 12.77
CA GLU A 119 -4.57 10.08 13.02
C GLU A 119 -3.57 11.26 13.10
N LEU A 120 -2.28 11.07 12.83
CA LEU A 120 -1.27 12.14 12.91
C LEU A 120 -1.07 12.95 11.62
N PHE A 121 -1.60 12.47 10.50
CA PHE A 121 -1.32 13.01 9.16
C PHE A 121 -2.59 13.35 8.39
N ILE A 122 -2.56 14.48 7.69
CA ILE A 122 -3.42 14.71 6.53
C ILE A 122 -2.75 14.12 5.28
N PRO A 123 -3.50 13.77 4.22
CA PRO A 123 -2.95 13.17 3.00
C PRO A 123 -1.74 13.90 2.43
N GLN A 124 -1.74 15.24 2.49
CA GLN A 124 -0.65 16.06 1.98
C GLN A 124 0.67 15.91 2.75
N MET A 125 0.61 15.62 4.05
CA MET A 125 1.81 15.43 4.86
C MET A 125 2.59 14.18 4.47
N ILE A 126 1.91 13.18 3.90
CA ILE A 126 2.51 11.92 3.43
C ILE A 126 2.61 11.86 1.89
N ASN A 127 2.50 13.01 1.21
CA ASN A 127 2.57 13.17 -0.24
C ASN A 127 1.52 12.35 -1.04
N LEU A 128 0.39 11.99 -0.43
CA LEU A 128 -0.61 11.11 -1.07
C LEU A 128 -1.23 11.72 -2.34
N GLN A 129 -1.32 13.05 -2.41
CA GLN A 129 -1.75 13.80 -3.59
C GLN A 129 -0.76 13.70 -4.76
N ALA A 130 0.53 13.53 -4.48
CA ALA A 130 1.56 13.41 -5.51
C ALA A 130 1.54 12.04 -6.19
N VAL A 131 0.98 11.03 -5.52
CA VAL A 131 0.83 9.65 -6.02
C VAL A 131 -0.62 9.34 -6.44
N GLY A 132 -1.44 10.36 -6.66
CA GLY A 132 -2.82 10.18 -7.15
C GLY A 132 -3.83 9.67 -6.11
N GLY A 133 -3.47 9.54 -4.83
CA GLY A 133 -4.35 9.06 -3.78
C GLY A 133 -5.35 10.10 -3.24
N VAL A 134 -5.36 11.31 -3.79
CA VAL A 134 -6.37 12.35 -3.50
C VAL A 134 -6.96 12.86 -4.80
N SER A 135 -8.28 12.79 -4.94
CA SER A 135 -8.99 13.43 -6.04
C SER A 135 -9.64 14.72 -5.56
N PHE A 136 -9.28 15.84 -6.20
CA PHE A 136 -9.91 17.14 -5.99
C PHE A 136 -11.10 17.40 -6.92
N LYS A 137 -11.42 16.42 -7.78
CA LYS A 137 -12.49 16.51 -8.79
C LYS A 137 -13.66 15.54 -8.53
N LYS A 138 -13.56 14.66 -7.53
CA LYS A 138 -14.63 13.72 -7.15
C LYS A 138 -15.70 14.40 -6.29
N GLY A 139 -16.83 13.71 -6.11
CA GLY A 139 -17.88 14.11 -5.17
C GLY A 139 -17.44 14.07 -3.70
N CYS A 140 -18.38 14.41 -2.81
CA CYS A 140 -18.09 14.63 -1.38
C CYS A 140 -17.49 13.41 -0.66
N TYR A 141 -16.47 13.60 0.18
CA TYR A 141 -15.95 12.58 1.11
C TYR A 141 -15.57 13.16 2.47
N THR A 142 -15.56 12.33 3.51
CA THR A 142 -15.25 12.73 4.89
C THR A 142 -13.88 13.40 4.98
N GLY A 143 -13.82 14.58 5.61
CA GLY A 143 -12.57 15.34 5.80
C GLY A 143 -12.13 16.16 4.58
N GLN A 144 -12.88 16.14 3.47
CA GLN A 144 -12.49 16.83 2.24
C GLN A 144 -12.27 18.33 2.40
N GLU A 145 -12.98 19.00 3.32
CA GLU A 145 -12.86 20.44 3.52
C GLU A 145 -11.47 20.80 4.03
N ILE A 146 -10.94 20.01 4.96
CA ILE A 146 -9.58 20.16 5.49
C ILE A 146 -8.56 19.87 4.38
N VAL A 147 -8.77 18.81 3.61
CA VAL A 147 -7.88 18.44 2.49
C VAL A 147 -7.86 19.52 1.41
N ALA A 148 -9.02 20.00 0.98
CA ALA A 148 -9.15 21.06 -0.03
C ALA A 148 -8.59 22.40 0.47
N ARG A 149 -8.88 22.77 1.73
CA ARG A 149 -8.34 23.99 2.33
C ARG A 149 -6.82 23.99 2.35
N MET A 150 -6.19 22.86 2.70
CA MET A 150 -4.73 22.73 2.66
C MET A 150 -4.17 22.87 1.23
N GLN A 151 -4.88 22.38 0.21
CA GLN A 151 -4.46 22.46 -1.18
C GLN A 151 -4.50 23.90 -1.74
N TYR A 152 -5.57 24.66 -1.45
CA TYR A 152 -5.80 25.94 -2.11
C TYR A 152 -5.39 27.16 -1.28
N LEU A 153 -5.45 27.06 0.05
CA LEU A 153 -5.27 28.20 0.95
C LEU A 153 -4.18 27.95 2.00
N GLY A 154 -3.79 26.70 2.21
CA GLY A 154 -2.86 26.31 3.25
C GLY A 154 -1.39 26.39 2.83
N LYS A 155 -0.51 26.63 3.82
CA LYS A 155 0.93 26.39 3.69
C LYS A 155 1.27 25.11 4.45
N LEU A 156 1.72 24.09 3.72
CA LEU A 156 2.09 22.81 4.30
C LEU A 156 3.42 22.94 5.06
N LYS A 157 3.39 22.75 6.39
CA LYS A 157 4.57 22.85 7.27
C LYS A 157 5.36 21.54 7.43
N ARG A 158 4.70 20.40 7.20
CA ARG A 158 5.27 19.05 7.35
C ARG A 158 5.07 18.28 6.05
N ARG A 159 6.12 17.63 5.56
CA ARG A 159 6.10 16.77 4.37
C ARG A 159 6.83 15.48 4.66
N LEU A 160 6.54 14.46 3.85
CA LEU A 160 7.31 13.23 3.84
C LEU A 160 8.64 13.47 3.14
N TYR A 161 9.71 13.10 3.81
CA TYR A 161 11.08 13.13 3.31
C TYR A 161 11.65 11.71 3.34
N ARG A 162 12.62 11.45 2.46
CA ARG A 162 13.39 10.21 2.47
C ARG A 162 14.76 10.51 3.05
N LEU A 163 15.13 9.77 4.09
CA LEU A 163 16.42 9.86 4.75
C LEU A 163 17.21 8.57 4.49
N ALA A 164 18.53 8.67 4.49
CA ALA A 164 19.43 7.52 4.49
C ALA A 164 20.20 7.54 5.81
N LEU A 165 20.24 6.40 6.50
CA LEU A 165 21.09 6.20 7.65
C LEU A 165 22.33 5.44 7.16
N ALA A 166 23.52 5.99 7.43
CA ALA A 166 24.77 5.32 7.08
C ALA A 166 25.03 4.12 8.01
N GLU A 167 24.67 4.25 9.29
CA GLU A 167 24.87 3.25 10.34
C GLU A 167 23.71 3.30 11.34
N GLY A 168 23.57 2.25 12.15
CA GLY A 168 22.57 2.16 13.22
C GLY A 168 21.36 1.28 12.87
N THR A 169 20.40 1.25 13.80
CA THR A 169 19.18 0.46 13.67
C THR A 169 18.06 1.27 13.03
N ALA A 170 17.20 0.63 12.24
CA ALA A 170 16.01 1.27 11.70
C ALA A 170 15.14 1.82 12.86
N PRO A 171 14.75 3.11 12.82
CA PRO A 171 13.94 3.70 13.89
C PRO A 171 12.53 3.11 13.87
N ALA A 172 11.93 3.00 15.06
CA ALA A 172 10.53 2.60 15.18
C ALA A 172 9.60 3.67 14.57
N PRO A 173 8.43 3.29 14.03
CA PRO A 173 7.44 4.27 13.58
C PRO A 173 7.07 5.27 14.67
N GLY A 174 7.04 6.56 14.31
CA GLY A 174 6.73 7.66 15.24
C GLY A 174 7.94 8.21 16.02
N THR A 175 9.15 7.66 15.82
CA THR A 175 10.38 8.22 16.41
C THR A 175 10.58 9.66 15.95
N GLU A 176 10.81 10.57 16.90
CA GLU A 176 11.11 11.97 16.61
C GLU A 176 12.50 12.11 15.96
N VAL A 177 12.61 13.03 15.00
CA VAL A 177 13.85 13.35 14.31
C VAL A 177 14.27 14.76 14.72
N PHE A 178 15.47 14.87 15.27
CA PHE A 178 16.08 16.13 15.69
C PHE A 178 17.18 16.54 14.72
N SER A 179 17.39 17.85 14.54
CA SER A 179 18.43 18.46 13.72
C SER A 179 19.39 19.28 14.57
#